data_AF-Q17FC0-F1
#
_entry.id   AF-Q17FC0-F1
#
_cell.length_a   1.000
_cell.length_b   1.000
_cell.length_c   1.000
_cell.angle_alpha   90.00
_cell.angle_beta   90.00
_cell.angle_gamma   90.00
#
_symmetry.space_group_name_H-M   'P 1'
#
loop_
_entity.id
_entity.type
_entity.pdbx_description
1 polymer ?
#
loop_
_entity_poly.entity_id
_entity_poly.type
_entity_poly.pdbx_seq_one_letter_code
_entity_poly.pdbx_strand_id
1 'polypeptide(L)'
;GVLSYSNSSISPSTSSSSSQGSAKSAVSECLGAWLNYLQIMNNLCAAGYRLAQTIAALEPWLTLINHRRQFITAWDDLARASVVATSTVKSHIVSVLQDFKTQPSSSVDQDSELLHIREYNQLILQDNAQTMINLQHQFCVASCDSFAQLMCCYQCQTQVGFPHDPECPMVQHPMSAAATIARSDQRSQTPSPHF
;
A
#
# COMPACT_ATOMS: atom_id res chain seq x y z
N GLY A 1 -55.18 -40.61 -39.45
CA GLY A 1 -54.21 -39.88 -38.62
C GLY A 1 -53.57 -38.79 -39.46
N VAL A 2 -53.14 -37.64 -38.97
CA VAL A 2 -53.15 -37.05 -37.62
C VAL A 2 -53.25 -35.53 -37.86
N LEU A 3 -54.04 -34.83 -37.04
CA LEU A 3 -54.29 -33.40 -37.10
C LEU A 3 -53.26 -32.59 -36.28
N SER A 4 -52.91 -31.43 -36.84
CA SER A 4 -52.60 -30.12 -36.24
C SER A 4 -51.52 -29.95 -35.15
N TYR A 5 -50.64 -29.01 -35.47
CA TYR A 5 -49.65 -28.31 -34.64
C TYR A 5 -50.28 -27.37 -33.61
N SER A 6 -49.61 -27.19 -32.46
CA SER A 6 -49.06 -25.92 -31.96
C SER A 6 -48.98 -25.94 -30.43
N ASN A 7 -47.80 -26.24 -29.88
CA ASN A 7 -47.51 -26.04 -28.47
C ASN A 7 -46.47 -24.91 -28.36
N SER A 8 -46.95 -23.68 -28.23
CA SER A 8 -46.12 -22.50 -27.98
C SER A 8 -45.70 -22.47 -26.51
N SER A 9 -44.51 -23.01 -26.23
CA SER A 9 -43.81 -22.78 -24.97
C SER A 9 -43.18 -21.39 -24.97
N ILE A 10 -43.83 -20.47 -24.25
CA ILE A 10 -43.30 -19.16 -23.88
C ILE A 10 -42.05 -19.42 -23.02
N SER A 11 -40.88 -19.08 -23.55
CA SER A 11 -39.67 -18.99 -22.73
C SER A 11 -39.68 -17.63 -22.03
N PRO A 12 -39.51 -17.56 -20.69
CA PRO A 12 -39.32 -16.28 -20.04
C PRO A 12 -37.96 -15.72 -20.45
N SER A 13 -37.98 -14.58 -21.13
CA SER A 13 -36.81 -13.75 -21.39
C SER A 13 -36.14 -13.47 -20.05
N THR A 14 -34.97 -14.06 -19.82
CA THR A 14 -34.10 -13.67 -18.71
C THR A 14 -33.66 -12.25 -18.97
N SER A 15 -34.22 -11.35 -18.17
CA SER A 15 -33.82 -9.96 -18.05
C SER A 15 -32.33 -9.88 -17.71
N SER A 16 -31.52 -9.58 -18.73
CA SER A 16 -30.11 -9.26 -18.62
C SER A 16 -29.91 -7.85 -18.06
N SER A 17 -30.53 -7.55 -16.91
CA SER A 17 -30.50 -6.23 -16.27
C SER A 17 -29.71 -6.21 -14.95
N SER A 18 -28.96 -7.27 -14.64
CA SER A 18 -28.19 -7.40 -13.39
C SER A 18 -26.68 -7.13 -13.51
N SER A 19 -26.12 -7.05 -14.73
CA SER A 19 -24.66 -6.86 -14.94
C SER A 19 -24.20 -5.39 -14.87
N GLN A 20 -25.09 -4.43 -15.12
CA GLN A 20 -24.73 -3.00 -15.21
C GLN A 20 -24.54 -2.33 -13.84
N GLY A 21 -25.36 -2.72 -12.85
CA GLY A 21 -25.16 -2.30 -11.46
C GLY A 21 -23.85 -2.87 -10.88
N SER A 22 -23.45 -4.06 -11.34
CA SER A 22 -22.24 -4.74 -10.89
C SER A 22 -20.96 -4.03 -11.33
N ALA A 23 -20.84 -3.58 -12.59
CA ALA A 23 -19.62 -2.93 -13.08
C ALA A 23 -19.36 -1.55 -12.45
N LYS A 24 -20.40 -0.69 -12.35
CA LYS A 24 -20.27 0.61 -11.68
C LYS A 24 -19.98 0.46 -10.19
N SER A 25 -20.62 -0.52 -9.53
CA SER A 25 -20.32 -0.85 -8.12
C SER A 25 -18.87 -1.28 -7.96
N ALA A 26 -18.38 -2.19 -8.81
CA ALA A 26 -17.00 -2.67 -8.76
C ALA A 26 -15.97 -1.54 -8.93
N VAL A 27 -16.20 -0.59 -9.85
CA VAL A 27 -15.32 0.58 -10.00
C VAL A 27 -15.36 1.48 -8.76
N SER A 28 -16.54 1.72 -8.19
CA SER A 28 -16.69 2.50 -6.96
C SER A 28 -16.01 1.83 -5.76
N GLU A 29 -16.12 0.51 -5.64
CA GLU A 29 -15.45 -0.29 -4.62
C GLU A 29 -13.93 -0.22 -4.78
N CYS A 30 -13.45 -0.34 -6.03
CA CYS A 30 -12.03 -0.22 -6.36
C CYS A 30 -11.47 1.17 -6.00
N LEU A 31 -12.18 2.24 -6.36
CA LEU A 31 -11.84 3.60 -5.94
C LEU A 31 -11.80 3.71 -4.41
N GLY A 32 -12.82 3.19 -3.72
CA GLY A 32 -12.88 3.19 -2.26
C GLY A 32 -11.68 2.48 -1.62
N ALA A 33 -11.27 1.34 -2.16
CA ALA A 33 -10.11 0.60 -1.70
C ALA A 33 -8.80 1.39 -1.88
N TRP A 34 -8.61 2.04 -3.04
CA TRP A 34 -7.45 2.90 -3.28
C TRP A 34 -7.42 4.11 -2.35
N LEU A 35 -8.55 4.80 -2.16
CA LEU A 35 -8.64 5.94 -1.24
C LEU A 35 -8.34 5.52 0.21
N ASN A 36 -8.85 4.36 0.63
CA ASN A 36 -8.56 3.81 1.94
C ASN A 36 -7.07 3.50 2.11
N TYR A 37 -6.42 2.94 1.09
CA TYR A 37 -4.98 2.70 1.10
C TYR A 37 -4.18 3.99 1.31
N LEU A 38 -4.49 5.04 0.53
CA LEU A 38 -3.85 6.35 0.68
C LEU A 38 -4.00 6.91 2.10
N GLN A 39 -5.18 6.74 2.70
CA GLN A 39 -5.45 7.14 4.08
C GLN A 39 -4.60 6.34 5.08
N ILE A 40 -4.48 5.03 4.90
CA ILE A 40 -3.66 4.17 5.77
C ILE A 40 -2.19 4.63 5.75
N MET A 41 -1.64 4.95 4.58
CA MET A 41 -0.27 5.47 4.49
C MET A 41 -0.08 6.78 5.27
N ASN A 42 -0.99 7.73 5.11
CA ASN A 42 -0.93 9.00 5.86
C ASN A 42 -1.05 8.77 7.37
N ASN A 43 -1.95 7.87 7.78
CA ASN A 43 -2.13 7.52 9.19
C ASN A 43 -0.89 6.86 9.79
N LEU A 44 -0.18 6.02 9.03
CA LEU A 44 1.07 5.41 9.45
C LEU A 44 2.13 6.48 9.77
N CYS A 45 2.34 7.44 8.87
CA CYS A 45 3.29 8.53 9.11
C CYS A 45 2.90 9.39 10.31
N ALA A 46 1.62 9.73 10.45
CA ALA A 46 1.11 10.50 11.58
C ALA A 46 1.30 9.75 12.91
N ALA A 47 1.06 8.43 12.93
CA ALA A 47 1.28 7.59 14.10
C ALA A 47 2.77 7.51 14.45
N GLY A 48 3.64 7.31 13.46
CA GLY A 48 5.10 7.32 13.63
C GLY A 48 5.63 8.64 14.19
N TYR A 49 5.13 9.77 13.68
CA TYR A 49 5.48 11.10 14.20
C TYR A 49 5.08 11.27 15.68
N ARG A 50 3.85 10.88 16.06
CA ARG A 50 3.40 10.93 17.46
C ARG A 50 4.21 10.02 18.38
N LEU A 51 4.59 8.84 17.90
CA LEU A 51 5.49 7.95 18.63
C LEU A 51 6.85 8.62 18.85
N ALA A 52 7.43 9.25 17.82
CA ALA A 52 8.69 9.97 17.93
C ALA A 52 8.61 11.11 18.97
N GLN A 53 7.51 11.86 19.01
CA GLN A 53 7.26 12.89 20.01
C GLN A 53 7.16 12.30 21.44
N THR A 54 6.50 11.15 21.58
CA THR A 54 6.34 10.49 22.88
C THR A 54 7.66 9.97 23.42
N ILE A 55 8.49 9.36 22.56
CA ILE A 55 9.85 8.95 22.91
C ILE A 55 10.70 10.16 23.27
N ALA A 56 10.52 11.28 22.55
CA ALA A 56 11.26 12.50 22.80
C ALA A 56 10.99 13.10 24.19
N ALA A 57 9.80 12.87 24.75
CA ALA A 57 9.40 13.32 26.08
C ALA A 57 10.03 12.53 27.24
N LEU A 58 10.72 11.41 26.98
CA LEU A 58 11.46 10.62 27.98
C LEU A 58 12.80 11.28 28.41
N GLU A 59 12.91 12.60 28.20
CA GLU A 59 14.12 13.44 28.14
C GLU A 59 15.10 13.37 29.33
N PRO A 60 14.70 13.20 30.61
CA PRO A 60 15.67 13.21 31.72
C PRO A 60 16.64 12.02 31.75
N TRP A 61 16.36 10.94 30.99
CA TRP A 61 16.98 9.63 31.23
C TRP A 61 17.91 9.16 30.10
N LEU A 62 17.99 9.88 28.97
CA LEU A 62 18.67 9.41 27.76
C LEU A 62 19.58 10.49 27.15
N THR A 63 20.89 10.23 27.09
CA THR A 63 21.91 11.05 26.41
C THR A 63 21.87 10.95 24.87
N LEU A 64 20.70 10.64 24.29
CA LEU A 64 20.49 10.34 22.86
C LEU A 64 19.91 11.52 22.04
N ILE A 65 20.23 12.76 22.44
CA ILE A 65 19.57 13.99 21.95
C ILE A 65 19.61 14.13 20.41
N ASN A 66 20.71 13.77 19.75
CA ASN A 66 20.86 13.90 18.30
C ASN A 66 20.03 12.86 17.51
N HIS A 67 20.05 11.59 17.93
CA HIS A 67 19.26 10.53 17.30
C HIS A 67 17.75 10.75 17.48
N ARG A 68 17.36 11.36 18.61
CA ARG A 68 15.98 11.80 18.86
C ARG A 68 15.51 12.83 17.83
N ARG A 69 16.27 13.91 17.61
CA ARG A 69 15.89 14.93 16.62
C ARG A 69 15.78 14.31 15.23
N GLN A 70 16.75 13.49 14.85
CA GLN A 70 16.72 12.76 13.57
C GLN A 70 15.48 11.87 13.44
N PHE A 71 15.06 11.17 14.51
CA PHE A 71 13.85 10.34 14.49
C PHE A 71 12.56 11.13 14.33
N ILE A 72 12.44 12.27 15.02
CA ILE A 72 11.29 13.17 14.86
C ILE A 72 11.26 13.73 13.44
N THR A 73 12.39 14.28 12.97
CA THR A 73 12.50 14.89 11.64
C THR A 73 12.22 13.88 10.53
N ALA A 74 12.75 12.65 10.63
CA ALA A 74 12.48 11.61 9.65
C ALA A 74 10.99 11.30 9.49
N TRP A 75 10.25 11.16 10.60
CA TRP A 75 8.81 10.93 10.54
C TRP A 75 8.01 12.15 10.07
N ASP A 76 8.43 13.35 10.45
CA ASP A 76 7.79 14.61 10.06
C ASP A 76 7.94 14.87 8.55
N ASP A 77 9.16 14.70 8.03
CA ASP A 77 9.47 14.81 6.60
C ASP A 77 8.67 13.78 5.79
N LEU A 78 8.66 12.52 6.24
CA LEU A 78 7.91 11.45 5.62
C LEU A 78 6.39 11.70 5.65
N ALA A 79 5.85 12.26 6.74
CA ALA A 79 4.45 12.62 6.86
C ALA A 79 4.05 13.74 5.90
N ARG A 80 4.89 14.78 5.74
CA ARG A 80 4.61 15.85 4.77
C ARG A 80 4.68 15.34 3.34
N ALA A 81 5.72 14.55 3.02
CA ALA A 81 5.90 13.99 1.69
C ALA A 81 4.75 13.05 1.32
N SER A 82 4.32 12.18 2.24
CA SER A 82 3.22 11.24 2.00
C SER A 82 1.89 11.96 1.76
N VAL A 83 1.58 13.03 2.50
CA VAL A 83 0.36 13.83 2.27
C VAL A 83 0.33 14.45 0.87
N VAL A 84 1.44 15.03 0.42
CA VAL A 84 1.52 15.64 -0.93
C VAL A 84 1.40 14.58 -2.02
N ALA A 85 2.13 13.47 -1.89
CA ALA A 85 2.12 12.38 -2.86
C ALA A 85 0.73 11.73 -2.94
N THR A 86 0.11 11.41 -1.79
CA THR A 86 -1.23 10.81 -1.73
C THR A 86 -2.30 11.76 -2.26
N SER A 87 -2.20 13.07 -2.01
CA SER A 87 -3.12 14.07 -2.57
C SER A 87 -3.03 14.10 -4.10
N THR A 88 -1.82 14.05 -4.65
CA THR A 88 -1.60 14.06 -6.11
C THR A 88 -2.17 12.79 -6.75
N VAL A 89 -1.85 11.63 -6.16
CA VAL A 89 -2.34 10.33 -6.65
C VAL A 89 -3.85 10.21 -6.50
N LYS A 90 -4.44 10.70 -5.40
CA LYS A 90 -5.89 10.75 -5.22
C LYS A 90 -6.57 11.50 -6.36
N SER A 91 -6.09 12.70 -6.68
CA SER A 91 -6.65 13.51 -7.77
C SER A 91 -6.53 12.80 -9.12
N HIS A 92 -5.38 12.18 -9.39
CA HIS A 92 -5.15 11.39 -10.60
C HIS A 92 -6.14 10.22 -10.73
N ILE A 93 -6.22 9.36 -9.71
CA ILE A 93 -7.08 8.18 -9.70
C ILE A 93 -8.55 8.55 -9.89
N VAL A 94 -9.02 9.57 -9.17
CA VAL A 94 -10.41 10.05 -9.30
C VAL A 94 -10.67 10.55 -10.73
N SER A 95 -9.72 11.27 -11.33
CA SER A 95 -9.85 11.76 -12.70
C SER A 95 -9.91 10.61 -13.71
N VAL A 96 -8.97 9.66 -13.64
CA VAL A 96 -8.87 8.58 -14.63
C VAL A 96 -10.03 7.59 -14.51
N LEU A 97 -10.50 7.29 -13.29
CA LEU A 97 -11.65 6.40 -13.12
C LEU A 97 -12.98 7.01 -13.57
N GLN A 98 -13.11 8.33 -13.64
CA GLN A 98 -14.31 8.97 -14.19
C GLN A 98 -14.50 8.64 -15.67
N ASP A 99 -13.42 8.33 -16.38
CA ASP A 99 -13.46 7.97 -17.80
C ASP A 99 -13.85 6.50 -18.05
N PHE A 100 -14.04 5.71 -16.99
CA PHE A 100 -14.39 4.29 -17.12
C PHE A 100 -15.76 4.11 -17.78
N LYS A 101 -15.80 3.40 -18.91
CA LYS A 101 -17.01 3.22 -19.71
C LYS A 101 -17.70 1.91 -19.39
N THR A 102 -18.96 1.95 -18.93
CA THR A 102 -19.71 0.73 -18.59
C THR A 102 -20.67 0.26 -19.68
N GLN A 103 -20.86 1.04 -20.76
CA GLN A 103 -21.78 0.68 -21.85
C GLN A 103 -21.25 1.13 -23.22
N PRO A 104 -21.50 0.34 -24.28
CA PRO A 104 -21.39 0.81 -25.66
C PRO A 104 -22.46 1.84 -25.97
N SER A 105 -22.18 2.76 -26.90
CA SER A 105 -23.20 3.60 -27.50
C SER A 105 -24.20 2.74 -28.28
N SER A 106 -25.42 3.25 -28.48
CA SER A 106 -26.47 2.54 -29.21
C SER A 106 -26.19 2.54 -30.73
N SER A 107 -25.06 1.99 -31.14
CA SER A 107 -24.58 1.93 -32.52
C SER A 107 -24.77 0.53 -33.13
N VAL A 108 -24.68 0.45 -34.47
CA VAL A 108 -24.93 -0.78 -35.25
C VAL A 108 -23.78 -1.79 -35.17
N ASP A 109 -22.58 -1.37 -34.70
CA ASP A 109 -21.37 -2.19 -34.54
C ASP A 109 -21.03 -2.45 -33.06
N GLN A 110 -21.98 -3.01 -32.30
CA GLN A 110 -21.82 -3.24 -30.85
C GLN A 110 -20.61 -4.09 -30.49
N ASP A 111 -20.28 -5.13 -31.26
CA ASP A 111 -19.18 -6.04 -30.92
C ASP A 111 -17.80 -5.36 -31.01
N SER A 112 -17.56 -4.59 -32.08
CA SER A 112 -16.32 -3.82 -32.22
C SER A 112 -16.21 -2.71 -31.17
N GLU A 113 -17.33 -2.06 -30.85
CA GLU A 113 -17.37 -1.02 -29.83
C GLU A 113 -17.14 -1.57 -28.41
N LEU A 114 -17.72 -2.73 -28.10
CA LEU A 114 -17.51 -3.43 -26.84
C LEU A 114 -16.04 -3.85 -26.66
N LEU A 115 -15.38 -4.32 -27.72
CA LEU A 115 -13.95 -4.63 -27.69
C LEU A 115 -13.13 -3.38 -27.38
N HIS A 116 -13.38 -2.26 -28.07
CA HIS A 116 -12.68 -1.00 -27.80
C HIS A 116 -12.91 -0.46 -26.39
N ILE A 117 -14.13 -0.56 -25.86
CA ILE A 117 -14.42 -0.17 -24.47
C ILE A 117 -13.64 -1.04 -23.49
N ARG A 118 -13.54 -2.34 -23.75
CA ARG A 118 -12.78 -3.27 -22.91
C ARG A 118 -11.29 -2.91 -22.90
N GLU A 119 -10.71 -2.68 -24.08
CA GLU A 119 -9.31 -2.28 -24.23
C GLU A 119 -9.03 -0.95 -23.54
N TYR A 120 -9.91 0.03 -23.73
CA TYR A 120 -9.80 1.34 -23.10
C TYR A 120 -9.87 1.27 -21.56
N ASN A 121 -10.85 0.54 -21.03
CA ASN A 121 -10.98 0.32 -19.59
C ASN A 121 -9.79 -0.46 -19.02
N GLN A 122 -9.21 -1.38 -19.79
CA GLN A 122 -8.00 -2.09 -19.39
C GLN A 122 -6.82 -1.12 -19.21
N LEU A 123 -6.66 -0.16 -20.12
CA LEU A 123 -5.63 0.88 -19.99
C LEU A 123 -5.85 1.74 -18.73
N ILE A 124 -7.09 2.14 -18.45
CA ILE A 124 -7.46 2.85 -17.21
C ILE A 124 -7.03 2.05 -15.98
N LEU A 125 -7.37 0.75 -15.91
CA LEU A 125 -7.05 -0.08 -14.75
C LEU A 125 -5.54 -0.30 -14.60
N GLN A 126 -4.82 -0.49 -15.71
CA GLN A 126 -3.37 -0.63 -15.70
C GLN A 126 -2.67 0.65 -15.23
N ASP A 127 -3.12 1.82 -15.69
CA ASP A 127 -2.58 3.12 -15.28
C ASP A 127 -2.78 3.38 -13.78
N ASN A 128 -3.98 3.13 -13.27
CA ASN A 128 -4.26 3.29 -11.84
C ASN A 128 -3.44 2.31 -10.98
N ALA A 129 -3.37 1.04 -11.38
CA ALA A 129 -2.57 0.03 -10.67
C ALA A 129 -1.09 0.40 -10.64
N GLN A 130 -0.53 0.82 -11.79
CA GLN A 130 0.86 1.25 -11.89
C GLN A 130 1.13 2.50 -11.05
N THR A 131 0.20 3.45 -11.02
CA THR A 131 0.30 4.65 -10.17
C THR A 131 0.40 4.27 -8.69
N MET A 132 -0.42 3.33 -8.22
CA MET A 132 -0.40 2.85 -6.84
C MET A 132 0.89 2.09 -6.50
N ILE A 133 1.37 1.23 -7.40
CA ILE A 133 2.65 0.52 -7.24
C ILE A 133 3.81 1.52 -7.15
N ASN A 134 3.82 2.51 -8.05
CA ASN A 134 4.86 3.55 -8.07
C ASN A 134 4.85 4.38 -6.79
N LEU A 135 3.67 4.74 -6.29
CA LEU A 135 3.52 5.45 -5.02
C LEU A 135 4.09 4.63 -3.87
N GLN A 136 3.76 3.33 -3.79
CA GLN A 136 4.28 2.46 -2.74
C GLN A 136 5.81 2.31 -2.82
N HIS A 137 6.34 2.16 -4.02
CA HIS A 137 7.78 2.10 -4.23
C HIS A 137 8.48 3.39 -3.75
N GLN A 138 7.95 4.56 -4.15
CA GLN A 138 8.48 5.86 -3.70
C GLN A 138 8.40 6.02 -2.19
N PHE A 139 7.30 5.57 -1.57
CA PHE A 139 7.15 5.58 -0.13
C PHE A 139 8.21 4.72 0.58
N CYS A 140 8.47 3.51 0.07
CA CYS A 140 9.51 2.63 0.61
C CYS A 140 10.90 3.26 0.51
N VAL A 141 11.26 3.79 -0.67
CA VAL A 141 12.57 4.42 -0.89
C VAL A 141 12.74 5.64 0.01
N ALA A 142 11.76 6.54 0.02
CA ALA A 142 11.79 7.74 0.88
C ALA A 142 11.86 7.37 2.37
N SER A 143 11.21 6.29 2.79
CA SER A 143 11.31 5.79 4.16
C SER A 143 12.73 5.30 4.46
N CYS A 144 13.31 4.47 3.60
CA CYS A 144 14.69 4.00 3.76
C CYS A 144 15.68 5.16 3.88
N ASP A 145 15.55 6.16 3.02
CA ASP A 145 16.42 7.35 3.03
C ASP A 145 16.23 8.17 4.30
N SER A 146 14.98 8.41 4.72
CA SER A 146 14.65 9.17 5.93
C SER A 146 15.19 8.53 7.20
N PHE A 147 15.20 7.19 7.25
CA PHE A 147 15.65 6.42 8.41
C PHE A 147 17.10 5.94 8.31
N ALA A 148 17.81 6.19 7.20
CA ALA A 148 19.14 5.62 6.96
C ALA A 148 20.15 5.90 8.09
N GLN A 149 20.17 7.13 8.60
CA GLN A 149 21.07 7.52 9.71
C GLN A 149 20.71 6.85 11.05
N LEU A 150 19.47 6.41 11.20
CA LEU A 150 18.96 5.75 12.40
C LEU A 150 19.18 4.23 12.33
N MET A 151 19.49 3.70 11.16
CA MET A 151 19.90 2.31 10.95
C MET A 151 21.40 2.08 11.26
N CYS A 152 22.04 3.01 11.97
CA CYS A 152 23.42 2.89 12.43
C CYS A 152 23.48 2.75 13.96
N CYS A 153 24.51 2.07 14.45
CA CYS A 153 24.81 2.04 15.87
C CYS A 153 25.09 3.45 16.36
N TYR A 154 24.38 3.88 17.40
CA TYR A 154 24.52 5.24 17.93
C TYR A 154 25.91 5.55 18.51
N GLN A 155 26.70 4.52 18.84
CA GLN A 155 28.06 4.66 19.36
C GLN A 155 29.13 4.63 18.27
N CYS A 156 29.18 3.55 17.47
CA CYS A 156 30.25 3.33 16.49
C CYS A 156 29.83 3.57 15.03
N GLN A 157 28.58 3.98 14.79
CA GLN A 157 28.01 4.27 13.47
C GLN A 157 27.98 3.08 12.49
N THR A 158 28.30 1.86 12.95
CA THR A 158 28.15 0.64 12.17
C THR A 158 26.69 0.41 11.79
N GLN A 159 26.41 0.11 10.52
CA GLN A 159 25.06 -0.19 10.05
C GLN A 159 24.50 -1.46 10.69
N VAL A 160 23.19 -1.48 10.95
CA VAL A 160 22.48 -2.65 11.44
C VAL A 160 22.71 -3.85 10.52
N GLY A 161 23.07 -4.99 11.10
CA GLY A 161 23.37 -6.22 10.37
C GLY A 161 24.86 -6.44 10.10
N PHE A 162 25.72 -5.45 10.34
CA PHE A 162 27.18 -5.58 10.25
C PHE A 162 27.82 -5.77 11.62
N PRO A 163 28.99 -6.43 11.70
CA PRO A 163 29.73 -6.57 12.96
C PRO A 163 30.20 -5.20 13.44
N HIS A 164 29.91 -4.89 14.70
CA HIS A 164 30.38 -3.69 15.37
C HIS A 164 31.88 -3.78 15.65
N ASP A 165 32.50 -2.63 15.91
CA ASP A 165 33.83 -2.56 16.52
C ASP A 165 33.82 -3.31 17.87
N PRO A 166 34.80 -4.18 18.17
CA PRO A 166 34.95 -4.82 19.49
C PRO A 166 34.98 -3.84 20.67
N GLU A 167 35.42 -2.61 20.45
CA GLU A 167 35.45 -1.55 21.46
C GLU A 167 34.13 -0.77 21.57
N CYS A 168 33.12 -1.12 20.76
CA CYS A 168 31.82 -0.48 20.82
C CYS A 168 31.13 -0.76 22.17
N PRO A 169 30.74 0.29 22.92
CA PRO A 169 30.07 0.13 24.22
C PRO A 169 28.78 -0.69 24.15
N MET A 170 28.15 -0.73 22.97
CA MET A 170 26.96 -1.54 22.73
C MET A 170 27.24 -3.04 22.65
N VAL A 171 28.44 -3.47 22.30
CA VAL A 171 28.83 -4.90 22.32
C VAL A 171 29.20 -5.32 23.73
N GLN A 172 29.78 -4.41 24.51
CA GLN A 172 30.23 -4.65 25.88
C GLN A 172 29.09 -4.58 26.91
N HIS A 173 27.91 -4.10 26.52
CA HIS A 173 26.77 -3.98 27.43
C HIS A 173 26.14 -5.37 27.73
N PRO A 174 25.85 -5.72 28.99
CA PRO A 174 25.32 -7.05 29.35
C PRO A 174 23.99 -7.41 28.66
N MET A 175 23.16 -6.44 28.27
CA MET A 175 21.95 -6.69 27.47
C MET A 175 22.23 -7.11 26.02
N SER A 176 23.38 -6.74 25.46
CA SER A 176 23.81 -7.13 24.11
C SER A 176 24.42 -8.53 24.07
N ALA A 177 25.13 -8.92 25.15
CA ALA A 177 25.60 -10.28 25.35
C ALA A 177 24.43 -11.29 25.40
N ALA A 178 23.32 -10.93 26.06
CA ALA A 178 22.10 -11.75 26.11
C ALA A 178 21.44 -11.92 24.71
N ALA A 179 21.43 -10.88 23.88
CA ALA A 179 20.90 -10.94 22.51
C ALA A 179 21.79 -11.77 21.57
N THR A 180 23.10 -11.82 21.82
CA THR A 180 24.05 -12.64 21.05
C THR A 180 23.91 -14.13 21.41
N ILE A 181 23.70 -14.46 22.69
CA ILE A 181 23.42 -15.83 23.14
C ILE A 181 22.11 -16.34 22.54
N ALA A 182 21.06 -15.50 22.47
CA ALA A 182 19.78 -15.86 21.84
C ALA A 182 19.89 -16.09 20.31
N ARG A 183 20.84 -15.45 19.62
CA ARG A 183 21.08 -15.65 18.18
C ARG A 183 21.80 -16.96 17.85
N SER A 184 22.64 -17.47 18.76
CA SER A 184 23.27 -18.80 18.60
C SER A 184 22.25 -19.95 18.66
N ASP A 185 21.12 -19.76 19.35
CA ASP A 185 20.10 -20.80 19.54
C ASP A 185 18.89 -20.71 18.59
N GLN A 186 18.78 -19.66 17.76
CA GLN A 186 17.61 -19.43 16.88
C GLN A 186 17.83 -19.78 15.40
N ARG A 187 18.80 -20.63 15.06
CA ARG A 187 18.83 -21.25 13.73
C ARG A 187 17.88 -22.45 13.75
N SER A 188 16.70 -22.25 13.15
CA SER A 188 15.57 -23.19 12.99
C SER A 188 14.46 -23.06 14.04
N GLN A 189 13.42 -22.29 13.71
CA GLN A 189 12.03 -22.77 13.58
C GLN A 189 11.08 -21.58 13.44
N THR A 190 10.76 -21.20 12.21
CA THR A 190 9.49 -20.53 11.90
C THR A 190 8.60 -21.58 11.25
N PRO A 191 7.53 -22.07 11.89
CA PRO A 191 6.53 -22.87 11.20
C PRO A 191 5.73 -21.93 10.28
N SER A 192 5.64 -22.28 9.00
CA SER A 192 4.74 -21.62 8.05
C SER A 192 3.31 -21.73 8.54
N PRO A 193 2.50 -20.65 8.50
CA PRO A 193 1.07 -20.78 8.75
C PRO A 193 0.43 -21.40 7.51
N HIS A 194 0.01 -22.65 7.63
CA HIS A 194 -1.16 -23.11 6.91
C HIS A 194 -2.38 -22.45 7.55
N PHE A 195 -3.07 -21.60 6.79
CA PHE A 195 -4.51 -21.57 6.52
C PHE A 195 -4.88 -20.24 5.86
#